data_AF-A0A1H9END7-F1
#
_entry.id   AF-A0A1H9END7-F1
#
_cell.length_a   1.000
_cell.length_b   1.000
_cell.length_c   1.000
_cell.angle_alpha   90.00
_cell.angle_beta   90.00
_cell.angle_gamma   90.00
#
_symmetry.space_group_name_H-M   'P 1'
#
loop_
_entity.id
_entity.type
_entity.pdbx_description
1 polymer ?
#
loop_
_entity_poly.entity_id
_entity_poly.type
_entity_poly.pdbx_seq_one_letter_code
_entity_poly.pdbx_strand_id
1 'polypeptide(L)'
;MAGLKKKEQREEMLSFECNTNLLKDKRGGLTFDFIYNISAEKKFIKVTYVLKDKEMYKNGDYDQMLKLLSDSENKLVKVIFTYKGDKIEAFEIDLNSLSSVFKDDRFLKLELMGWGFISEKEHLDEYENRSSSNTENSDEIKITEA
;
A
#
# COMPACT_ATOMS: atom_id res chain seq x y z
N MET A 1 -31.40 -25.95 7.39
CA MET A 1 -31.18 -24.80 6.48
C MET A 1 -29.98 -24.04 7.00
N ALA A 2 -28.85 -24.00 6.28
CA ALA A 2 -27.73 -23.14 6.66
C ALA A 2 -28.09 -21.70 6.29
N GLY A 3 -28.38 -20.86 7.29
CA GLY A 3 -28.66 -19.44 7.05
C GLY A 3 -27.44 -18.77 6.41
N LEU A 4 -27.66 -17.98 5.34
CA LEU A 4 -26.60 -17.17 4.76
C LEU A 4 -26.06 -16.22 5.84
N LYS A 5 -24.79 -16.37 6.19
CA LYS A 5 -24.10 -15.39 7.06
C LYS A 5 -24.10 -14.02 6.34
N LYS A 6 -24.55 -12.97 7.04
CA LYS A 6 -24.52 -11.59 6.55
C LYS A 6 -23.07 -11.10 6.46
N LYS A 7 -22.84 -10.13 5.57
CA LYS A 7 -21.56 -9.44 5.51
C LYS A 7 -21.50 -8.40 6.62
N GLU A 8 -20.34 -8.29 7.26
CA GLU A 8 -20.05 -7.32 8.32
C GLU A 8 -18.79 -6.55 7.94
N GLN A 9 -18.76 -5.26 8.24
CA GLN A 9 -17.58 -4.43 8.05
C GLN A 9 -16.95 -4.10 9.41
N ARG A 10 -15.62 -4.11 9.45
CA ARG A 10 -14.81 -3.69 10.60
C ARG A 10 -13.77 -2.71 10.12
N GLU A 11 -13.47 -1.71 10.94
CA GLU A 11 -12.51 -0.66 10.63
C GLU A 11 -11.33 -0.77 11.59
N GLU A 12 -10.11 -0.71 11.07
CA GLU A 12 -8.88 -0.80 11.86
C GLU A 12 -7.90 0.27 11.41
N MET A 13 -7.19 0.90 12.35
CA MET A 13 -6.11 1.83 12.05
C MET A 13 -4.80 1.06 11.97
N LEU A 14 -4.21 0.96 10.78
CA LEU A 14 -3.02 0.17 10.54
C LEU A 14 -1.87 1.02 10.00
N SER A 15 -0.66 0.72 10.47
CA SER A 15 0.56 1.17 9.83
C SER A 15 0.75 0.40 8.53
N PHE A 16 1.41 1.03 7.58
CA PHE A 16 1.61 0.47 6.26
C PHE A 16 2.96 0.84 5.71
N GLU A 17 3.37 0.07 4.72
CA GLU A 17 4.44 0.43 3.82
C GLU A 17 3.88 0.55 2.42
N CYS A 18 4.32 1.57 1.68
CA CYS A 18 3.93 1.73 0.30
C CYS A 18 5.05 1.27 -0.62
N ASN A 19 4.71 0.35 -1.50
CA ASN A 19 5.55 -0.14 -2.57
C ASN A 19 5.02 0.36 -3.91
N THR A 20 5.93 0.87 -4.72
CA THR A 20 5.61 1.37 -6.05
C THR A 20 5.91 0.28 -7.04
N ASN A 21 4.86 -0.36 -7.55
CA ASN A 21 5.02 -1.24 -8.69
C ASN A 21 4.62 -0.44 -9.93
N LEU A 22 5.59 -0.21 -10.81
CA LEU A 22 5.29 0.17 -12.19
C LEU A 22 4.58 -1.02 -12.83
N LEU A 23 3.25 -1.01 -12.75
CA LEU A 23 2.44 -1.92 -13.53
C LEU A 23 2.81 -1.73 -15.00
N LYS A 24 2.92 -2.84 -15.73
CA LYS A 24 3.38 -2.88 -17.14
C LYS A 24 2.59 -1.93 -18.06
N ASP A 25 1.42 -1.48 -17.63
CA ASP A 25 0.52 -0.60 -18.36
C ASP A 25 0.64 0.89 -18.01
N LYS A 26 1.66 1.31 -17.24
CA LYS A 26 1.93 2.72 -16.88
C LYS A 26 0.75 3.44 -16.19
N ARG A 27 -0.09 2.71 -15.45
CA ARG A 27 -1.25 3.29 -14.74
C ARG A 27 -0.92 3.85 -13.34
N GLY A 28 0.35 3.84 -12.95
CA GLY A 28 0.81 4.30 -11.64
C GLY A 28 0.25 3.42 -10.52
N GLY A 29 0.85 2.25 -10.30
CA GLY A 29 0.42 1.29 -9.29
C GLY A 29 0.98 1.60 -7.91
N LEU A 30 0.09 1.75 -6.93
CA LEU A 30 0.43 1.89 -5.52
C LEU A 30 0.03 0.60 -4.78
N THR A 31 1.00 -0.14 -4.28
CA THR A 31 0.76 -1.32 -3.45
C THR A 31 1.05 -0.97 -2.00
N PHE A 32 0.09 -1.21 -1.12
CA PHE A 32 0.20 -0.97 0.31
C PHE A 32 0.25 -2.30 1.05
N ASP A 33 1.30 -2.50 1.82
CA ASP A 33 1.52 -3.68 2.63
C ASP A 33 1.17 -3.37 4.09
N PHE A 34 0.42 -4.27 4.73
CA PHE A 34 -0.06 -4.15 6.09
C PHE A 34 0.25 -5.42 6.88
N ILE A 35 0.52 -5.24 8.18
CA ILE A 35 0.57 -6.33 9.15
C ILE A 35 -0.70 -6.26 10.00
N TYR A 36 -1.48 -7.34 10.03
CA TYR A 36 -2.74 -7.40 10.76
C TYR A 36 -2.87 -8.69 11.56
N ASN A 37 -3.32 -8.60 12.81
CA ASN A 37 -3.50 -9.77 13.67
C ASN A 37 -4.96 -10.25 13.60
N ILE A 38 -5.18 -11.44 13.03
CA ILE A 38 -6.50 -12.10 13.02
C ILE A 38 -6.47 -13.22 14.05
N SER A 39 -7.30 -13.14 15.08
CA SER A 39 -7.39 -14.20 16.11
C SER A 39 -6.03 -14.59 16.72
N ALA A 40 -5.19 -13.58 17.01
CA ALA A 40 -3.82 -13.72 17.50
C ALA A 40 -2.80 -14.31 16.50
N GLU A 41 -3.18 -14.54 15.24
CA GLU A 41 -2.25 -14.89 14.16
C GLU A 41 -1.88 -13.66 13.34
N LYS A 42 -0.58 -13.41 13.18
CA LYS A 42 -0.07 -12.35 12.31
C LYS A 42 -0.34 -12.72 10.85
N LYS A 43 -0.95 -11.80 10.10
CA LYS A 43 -1.17 -11.88 8.66
C LYS A 43 -0.53 -10.70 7.97
N PHE A 44 -0.03 -10.96 6.76
CA PHE A 44 0.52 -9.96 5.88
C PHE A 44 -0.46 -9.75 4.74
N ILE A 45 -0.76 -8.49 4.49
CA ILE A 45 -1.87 -8.07 3.65
C ILE A 45 -1.36 -7.10 2.62
N LYS A 46 -1.75 -7.28 1.36
CA LYS A 46 -1.48 -6.34 0.27
C LYS A 46 -2.75 -5.79 -0.31
N VAL A 47 -2.77 -4.49 -0.57
CA VAL A 47 -3.81 -3.81 -1.35
C VAL A 47 -3.15 -3.01 -2.45
N THR A 48 -3.55 -3.23 -3.70
CA THR A 48 -3.01 -2.51 -4.85
C THR A 48 -4.08 -1.60 -5.44
N TYR A 49 -3.71 -0.35 -5.64
CA TYR A 49 -4.50 0.68 -6.29
C TYR A 49 -3.82 1.16 -7.57
N VAL A 50 -4.64 1.69 -8.48
CA VAL A 50 -4.20 2.41 -9.67
C VAL A 50 -4.84 3.79 -9.72
N LEU A 51 -4.24 4.69 -10.50
CA LEU A 51 -4.83 5.99 -10.77
C LEU A 51 -6.08 5.83 -11.63
N LYS A 52 -7.22 6.39 -11.19
CA LYS A 52 -8.44 6.51 -12.03
C LYS A 52 -8.20 7.41 -13.23
N ASP A 53 -7.44 8.48 -13.02
CA ASP A 53 -7.12 9.47 -14.04
C ASP A 53 -5.70 9.24 -14.56
N LYS A 54 -5.59 8.85 -15.83
CA LYS A 54 -4.30 8.58 -16.49
C LYS A 54 -3.46 9.84 -16.70
N GLU A 55 -4.07 11.02 -16.71
CA GLU A 55 -3.32 12.28 -16.87
C GLU A 55 -2.47 12.57 -15.63
N MET A 56 -2.88 12.09 -14.45
CA MET A 56 -2.08 12.17 -13.21
C MET A 56 -0.72 11.46 -13.32
N TYR A 57 -0.62 10.45 -14.19
CA TYR A 57 0.66 9.81 -14.46
C TYR A 57 1.56 10.68 -15.36
N LYS A 58 0.96 11.43 -16.29
CA LYS A 58 1.70 12.23 -17.28
C LYS A 58 2.12 13.60 -16.76
N ASN A 59 1.33 14.19 -15.86
CA ASN A 59 1.54 15.56 -15.36
C ASN A 59 2.43 15.62 -14.10
N GLY A 60 2.98 14.49 -13.64
CA GLY A 60 3.84 14.40 -12.47
C GLY A 60 3.11 14.29 -11.13
N ASP A 61 1.77 14.23 -11.10
CA ASP A 61 1.01 14.03 -9.86
C ASP A 61 1.39 12.72 -9.18
N TYR A 62 1.54 11.64 -9.96
CA TYR A 62 1.94 10.34 -9.45
C TYR A 62 3.28 10.40 -8.70
N ASP A 63 4.32 11.00 -9.30
CA ASP A 63 5.64 11.11 -8.68
C ASP A 63 5.61 11.94 -7.40
N GLN A 64 4.77 12.98 -7.35
CA GLN A 64 4.57 13.78 -6.14
C GLN A 64 3.87 12.97 -5.04
N MET A 65 2.85 12.18 -5.39
CA MET A 65 2.20 11.27 -4.45
C MET A 65 3.18 10.23 -3.90
N LEU A 66 4.08 9.70 -4.74
CA LEU A 66 5.14 8.78 -4.29
C LEU A 66 6.06 9.43 -3.26
N LYS A 67 6.44 10.68 -3.49
CA LYS A 67 7.28 11.44 -2.55
C LYS A 67 6.56 11.62 -1.20
N LEU A 68 5.26 11.88 -1.20
CA LEU A 68 4.49 11.96 0.06
C LEU A 68 4.49 10.61 0.79
N LEU A 69 4.29 9.52 0.06
CA LEU A 69 4.26 8.16 0.61
C LEU A 69 5.61 7.69 1.14
N SER A 70 6.73 8.26 0.68
CA SER A 70 8.06 8.00 1.24
C SER A 70 8.21 8.48 2.70
N ASP A 71 7.39 9.45 3.11
CA ASP A 71 7.25 9.94 4.48
C ASP A 71 6.03 9.28 5.16
N SER A 72 5.87 7.95 5.00
CA SER A 72 4.78 7.20 5.62
C SER A 72 5.13 6.62 6.99
N GLU A 73 6.39 6.76 7.42
CA GLU A 73 6.87 6.24 8.71
C GLU A 73 5.97 6.76 9.85
N ASN A 74 5.47 5.83 10.68
CA ASN A 74 4.55 6.10 11.80
C ASN A 74 3.15 6.61 11.43
N LYS A 75 2.77 6.67 10.15
CA LYS A 75 1.41 7.04 9.75
C LYS A 75 0.48 5.83 9.82
N LEU A 76 -0.73 6.06 10.32
CA LEU A 76 -1.80 5.06 10.37
C LEU A 76 -2.90 5.46 9.41
N VAL A 77 -3.41 4.50 8.65
CA VAL A 77 -4.59 4.69 7.79
C VAL A 77 -5.67 3.71 8.19
N LYS A 78 -6.92 4.12 8.00
CA LYS A 78 -8.05 3.24 8.23
C LYS A 78 -8.15 2.21 7.09
N VAL A 79 -8.24 0.95 7.48
CA VAL A 79 -8.50 -0.20 6.59
C VAL A 79 -9.86 -0.78 6.95
N ILE A 80 -10.69 -1.00 5.93
CA ILE A 80 -12.04 -1.55 6.05
C ILE A 80 -11.96 -3.03 5.68
N PHE A 81 -12.25 -3.89 6.64
CA PHE A 81 -12.33 -5.33 6.46
C PHE A 81 -13.77 -5.79 6.31
N THR A 82 -14.07 -6.52 5.24
CA THR A 82 -15.37 -7.15 5.03
C THR A 82 -15.31 -8.63 5.41
N TYR A 83 -16.13 -9.03 6.37
CA TYR A 83 -16.26 -10.38 6.89
C TYR A 83 -17.54 -11.05 6.43
N LYS A 84 -17.51 -12.37 6.29
CA LYS A 84 -18.70 -13.22 6.19
C LYS A 84 -18.57 -14.37 7.19
N GLY A 85 -19.14 -14.16 8.38
CA GLY A 85 -18.76 -14.96 9.55
C GLY A 85 -17.32 -14.67 9.96
N ASP A 86 -16.53 -15.72 10.17
CA ASP A 86 -15.14 -15.60 10.65
C ASP A 86 -14.11 -15.43 9.53
N LYS A 87 -14.57 -15.42 8.27
CA LYS A 87 -13.72 -15.29 7.09
C LYS A 87 -13.72 -13.86 6.58
N ILE A 88 -12.53 -13.33 6.31
CA ILE A 88 -12.34 -12.10 5.55
C ILE A 88 -12.62 -12.39 4.07
N GLU A 89 -13.56 -11.65 3.50
CA GLU A 89 -13.93 -11.71 2.09
C GLU A 89 -13.36 -10.57 1.26
N ALA A 90 -12.95 -9.46 1.88
CA ALA A 90 -12.27 -8.34 1.24
C ALA A 90 -11.66 -7.40 2.28
N PHE A 91 -10.71 -6.59 1.84
CA PHE A 91 -10.29 -5.40 2.56
C PHE A 91 -9.79 -4.33 1.60
N GLU A 92 -9.96 -3.09 2.02
CA GLU A 92 -9.55 -1.90 1.27
C GLU A 92 -9.19 -0.77 2.24
N ILE A 93 -8.37 0.16 1.78
CA ILE A 93 -8.07 1.40 2.50
C ILE A 93 -9.25 2.35 2.37
N ASP A 94 -9.65 2.99 3.46
CA ASP A 94 -10.52 4.17 3.40
C ASP A 94 -9.72 5.33 2.77
N LEU A 95 -10.02 5.64 1.51
CA LEU A 95 -9.31 6.68 0.76
C LEU A 95 -9.47 8.07 1.38
N ASN A 96 -10.54 8.35 2.12
CA ASN A 96 -10.69 9.61 2.85
C ASN A 96 -9.69 9.68 4.01
N SER A 97 -9.50 8.56 4.71
CA SER A 97 -8.46 8.45 5.74
C SER A 97 -7.08 8.67 5.14
N LEU A 98 -6.77 8.01 4.02
CA LEU A 98 -5.48 8.15 3.34
C LEU A 98 -5.23 9.59 2.88
N SER A 99 -6.23 10.19 2.23
CA SER A 99 -6.18 11.59 1.80
C SER A 99 -5.98 12.56 2.96
N SER A 100 -6.67 12.34 4.09
CA SER A 100 -6.53 13.18 5.28
C SER A 100 -5.15 13.09 5.92
N VAL A 101 -4.57 11.88 5.98
CA VAL A 101 -3.24 11.61 6.55
C VAL A 101 -2.15 12.36 5.77
N PHE A 102 -2.27 12.42 4.43
CA PHE A 102 -1.32 13.11 3.57
C PHE A 102 -1.73 14.53 3.18
N LYS A 103 -2.92 14.97 3.59
CA LYS A 103 -3.54 16.26 3.21
C LYS A 103 -3.56 16.47 1.70
N ASP A 104 -3.93 15.43 0.96
CA ASP A 104 -3.89 15.42 -0.49
C ASP A 104 -5.10 14.67 -1.08
N ASP A 105 -5.97 15.40 -1.77
CA ASP A 105 -7.20 14.85 -2.37
C ASP A 105 -6.93 13.93 -3.57
N ARG A 106 -5.71 13.92 -4.12
CA ARG A 106 -5.34 13.02 -5.21
C ARG A 106 -5.46 11.54 -4.81
N PHE A 107 -5.31 11.21 -3.53
CA PHE A 107 -5.54 9.85 -3.02
C PHE A 107 -6.99 9.39 -3.17
N LEU A 108 -7.97 10.30 -3.26
CA LEU A 108 -9.38 9.97 -3.54
C LEU A 108 -9.59 9.47 -4.99
N LYS A 109 -8.63 9.77 -5.88
CA LYS A 109 -8.63 9.35 -7.29
C LYS A 109 -7.99 7.98 -7.51
N LEU A 110 -7.83 7.18 -6.45
CA LEU A 110 -7.38 5.80 -6.55
C LEU A 110 -8.55 4.85 -6.81
N GLU A 111 -8.27 3.79 -7.56
CA GLU A 111 -9.18 2.66 -7.83
C GLU A 111 -8.53 1.37 -7.35
N LEU A 112 -9.29 0.59 -6.57
CA LEU A 112 -8.82 -0.70 -6.08
C LEU A 112 -8.65 -1.67 -7.26
N MET A 113 -7.42 -2.11 -7.50
CA MET A 113 -7.10 -3.12 -8.51
C MET A 113 -7.22 -4.53 -7.95
N GLY A 114 -6.81 -4.73 -6.70
CA GLY A 114 -6.85 -6.04 -6.06
C GLY A 114 -6.26 -6.04 -4.67
N TRP A 115 -6.47 -7.14 -3.97
CA TRP A 115 -5.99 -7.35 -2.61
C TRP A 115 -5.67 -8.82 -2.39
N GLY A 116 -4.86 -9.13 -1.38
CA GLY A 116 -4.52 -10.52 -1.06
C GLY A 116 -3.75 -10.66 0.24
N PHE A 117 -3.78 -11.87 0.80
CA PHE A 117 -2.85 -12.28 1.83
C PHE A 117 -1.57 -12.77 1.16
N ILE A 118 -0.43 -12.41 1.74
CA ILE A 118 0.87 -12.94 1.36
C ILE A 118 1.45 -13.72 2.53
N SER A 119 2.34 -14.66 2.25
CA SER A 119 3.12 -15.31 3.30
C SER A 119 4.14 -14.34 3.90
N GLU A 120 4.59 -14.66 5.12
CA GLU A 120 5.69 -13.94 5.76
C GLU A 120 6.95 -13.97 4.90
N LYS A 121 7.23 -15.11 4.25
CA LYS A 121 8.35 -15.25 3.33
C LYS A 121 8.24 -14.29 2.15
N GLU A 122 7.08 -14.21 1.49
CA GLU A 122 6.88 -13.27 0.38
C GLU A 122 7.02 -11.81 0.82
N HIS A 123 6.59 -11.48 2.03
CA HIS A 123 6.79 -10.16 2.62
C HIS A 123 8.30 -9.86 2.85
N LEU A 124 9.04 -10.80 3.42
CA LEU A 124 10.47 -10.67 3.73
C LEU A 124 11.36 -10.68 2.47
N ASP A 125 11.10 -11.57 1.51
CA ASP A 125 11.86 -11.66 0.26
C ASP A 125 11.78 -10.33 -0.52
N GLU A 126 10.63 -9.66 -0.48
CA GLU A 126 10.51 -8.32 -1.06
C GLU A 126 11.26 -7.27 -0.25
N TYR A 127 11.40 -7.44 1.07
CA TYR A 127 12.09 -6.51 1.97
C TYR A 127 13.62 -6.61 1.87
N GLU A 128 14.16 -7.82 1.81
CA GLU A 128 15.60 -8.06 1.72
C GLU A 128 16.16 -7.57 0.39
N ASN A 129 15.45 -7.83 -0.71
CA ASN A 129 15.83 -7.30 -2.03
C ASN A 129 15.87 -5.75 -2.06
N ARG A 130 15.07 -5.06 -1.23
CA ARG A 130 15.06 -3.59 -1.13
C ARG A 130 16.27 -3.03 -0.38
N SER A 131 16.74 -3.74 0.66
CA SER A 131 17.90 -3.32 1.45
C SER A 131 19.20 -3.43 0.66
N SER A 132 19.29 -4.39 -0.26
CA SER A 132 20.46 -4.57 -1.13
C SER A 132 20.53 -3.58 -2.29
N SER A 133 19.41 -3.06 -2.79
CA SER A 133 19.39 -2.08 -3.89
C SER A 133 19.71 -0.64 -3.48
N ASN A 134 19.67 -0.31 -2.18
CA ASN A 134 20.00 1.03 -1.68
C ASN A 134 21.50 1.24 -1.39
N THR A 135 22.32 0.18 -1.47
CA THR A 135 23.75 0.25 -1.13
C THR A 135 24.67 0.49 -2.34
N GLU A 136 24.16 0.49 -3.57
CA GLU A 136 24.99 0.66 -4.78
C GLU A 136 25.10 2.10 -5.31
N ASN A 137 24.66 3.12 -4.55
CA ASN A 137 24.68 4.52 -5.01
C ASN A 137 25.43 5.51 -4.10
N SER A 138 26.32 5.02 -3.21
CA SER A 138 27.10 5.90 -2.32
C SER A 138 28.56 6.15 -2.73
N ASP A 139 29.08 5.57 -3.81
CA ASP A 139 30.49 5.75 -4.20
C ASP A 139 30.63 6.36 -5.60
N GLU A 140 30.51 7.69 -5.72
CA GLU A 140 31.35 8.49 -6.61
C GLU A 140 31.21 10.00 -6.29
N ILE A 141 31.79 10.43 -5.16
CA ILE A 141 32.26 11.81 -5.02
C ILE A 141 33.76 11.79 -5.24
N LYS A 142 34.19 11.94 -6.50
CA LYS A 142 35.58 12.29 -6.81
C LYS A 142 35.82 13.73 -6.36
N ILE A 143 36.36 13.87 -5.15
CA ILE A 143 36.99 15.13 -4.72
C ILE A 143 38.19 15.34 -5.65
N THR A 144 38.10 16.36 -6.50
CA THR A 144 39.23 16.83 -7.29
C THR A 144 39.69 18.12 -6.61
N GLU A 145 40.79 18.06 -5.87
CA GLU A 145 41.48 19.27 -5.40
C GLU A 145 42.40 19.77 -6.52
N ALA A 146 42.41 21.10 -6.69
CA ALA A 146 43.18 21.86 -7.67
C ALA A 146 44.56 22.25 -7.13
#